data_AF-A0A7X8V8V3-F1
#
_entry.id   AF-A0A7X8V8V3-F1
#
_cell.length_a   1.000
_cell.length_b   1.000
_cell.length_c   1.000
_cell.angle_alpha   90.00
_cell.angle_beta   90.00
_cell.angle_gamma   90.00
#
_symmetry.space_group_name_H-M   'P 1'
#
loop_
_entity.id
_entity.type
_entity.pdbx_description
1 polymer ?
#
loop_
_entity_poly.entity_id
_entity_poly.type
_entity_poly.pdbx_seq_one_letter_code
_entity_poly.pdbx_strand_id
1 'polypeptide(L)'
;LPPGKIDHREWTPDNGRNNALRINGLGAPRGFWTPLLRRINFPVTKYGEDYAVALRISREYQIGRIYDTLYYCRRWEGNSDSDLAIEQTNANNLYKDRLRTWEIEARKKLVLSDAGKI
;
A
#
# COMPACT_ATOMS: atom_id res chain seq x y z
N LEU A 1 -5.77 -13.13 -20.18
CA LEU A 1 -5.60 -11.68 -19.97
C LEU A 1 -4.44 -11.22 -20.87
N PRO A 2 -4.52 -10.07 -21.55
CA PRO A 2 -3.38 -9.53 -22.29
C PRO A 2 -2.18 -9.36 -21.34
N PRO A 3 -0.94 -9.61 -21.80
CA PRO A 3 0.24 -9.35 -20.98
C PRO A 3 0.22 -7.89 -20.48
N GLY A 4 0.37 -7.69 -19.18
CA GLY A 4 0.48 -6.35 -18.57
C GLY A 4 -0.81 -5.69 -18.07
N LYS A 5 -2.00 -6.27 -18.29
CA LYS A 5 -3.24 -5.72 -17.69
C LYS A 5 -3.36 -6.11 -16.21
N ILE A 6 -3.40 -5.12 -15.33
CA ILE A 6 -3.54 -5.30 -13.88
C ILE A 6 -4.99 -4.95 -13.47
N ASP A 7 -5.83 -5.97 -13.22
CA ASP A 7 -7.30 -5.81 -13.07
C ASP A 7 -7.79 -5.75 -11.61
N HIS A 8 -7.07 -6.36 -10.65
CA HIS A 8 -7.37 -6.44 -9.21
C HIS A 8 -8.87 -6.52 -8.83
N ARG A 9 -9.59 -7.52 -9.35
CA ARG A 9 -11.03 -7.71 -9.11
C ARG A 9 -11.39 -8.02 -7.65
N GLU A 10 -10.41 -8.38 -6.83
CA GLU A 10 -10.54 -8.62 -5.40
C GLU A 10 -10.88 -7.35 -4.59
N TRP A 11 -10.80 -6.16 -5.19
CA TRP A 11 -10.99 -4.88 -4.53
C TRP A 11 -12.45 -4.41 -4.49
N THR A 12 -12.99 -4.27 -3.27
CA THR A 12 -14.30 -3.65 -2.99
C THR A 12 -14.15 -2.43 -2.07
N PRO A 13 -15.13 -1.51 -2.03
CA PRO A 13 -15.12 -0.38 -1.10
C PRO A 13 -14.97 -0.80 0.38
N ASP A 14 -15.58 -1.93 0.75
CA ASP A 14 -15.58 -2.41 2.14
C ASP A 14 -14.28 -3.13 2.52
N ASN A 15 -13.70 -3.89 1.58
CA ASN A 15 -12.55 -4.76 1.86
C ASN A 15 -11.21 -4.18 1.36
N GLY A 16 -11.22 -3.08 0.61
CA GLY A 16 -10.02 -2.48 0.01
C GLY A 16 -8.92 -2.17 1.03
N ARG A 17 -9.30 -1.63 2.19
CA ARG A 17 -8.36 -1.31 3.29
C ARG A 17 -7.69 -2.53 3.90
N ASN A 18 -8.36 -3.69 3.92
CA ASN A 18 -7.82 -4.93 4.44
C ASN A 18 -7.02 -5.68 3.37
N ASN A 19 -7.47 -5.61 2.11
CA ASN A 19 -6.71 -6.13 0.98
C ASN A 19 -5.39 -5.38 0.78
N ALA A 20 -5.31 -4.10 1.14
CA ALA A 20 -4.05 -3.35 1.15
C ALA A 20 -2.97 -4.06 1.99
N LEU A 21 -3.31 -4.78 3.07
CA LEU A 21 -2.34 -5.53 3.88
C LEU A 21 -1.84 -6.82 3.21
N ARG A 22 -2.55 -7.31 2.18
CA ARG A 22 -2.29 -8.60 1.51
C ARG A 22 -1.57 -8.48 0.18
N ILE A 23 -1.39 -7.26 -0.31
CA ILE A 23 -0.75 -6.98 -1.60
C ILE A 23 0.66 -6.46 -1.40
N ASN A 24 1.49 -6.54 -2.46
CA ASN A 24 2.86 -6.04 -2.41
C ASN A 24 2.95 -4.51 -2.60
N GLY A 25 1.87 -3.86 -3.03
CA GLY A 25 1.80 -2.42 -3.25
C GLY A 25 0.45 -2.06 -3.88
N LEU A 26 0.05 -0.79 -3.82
CA LEU A 26 -1.27 -0.35 -4.29
C LEU A 26 -1.34 -0.06 -5.79
N GLY A 27 -0.29 -0.39 -6.53
CA GLY A 27 -0.17 -0.08 -7.95
C GLY A 27 -0.06 1.42 -8.21
N ALA A 28 0.33 1.79 -9.42
CA ALA A 28 0.15 3.15 -9.93
C ALA A 28 -1.10 3.18 -10.84
N PRO A 29 -1.60 4.37 -11.22
CA PRO A 29 -1.39 5.63 -10.52
C PRO A 29 -2.11 5.61 -9.16
N ARG A 30 -1.56 6.32 -8.17
CA ARG A 30 -2.25 6.63 -6.92
C ARG A 30 -2.20 8.12 -6.65
N GLY A 31 -3.19 8.64 -5.94
CA GLY A 31 -3.24 10.02 -5.50
C GLY A 31 -3.46 10.09 -3.98
N PHE A 32 -2.81 11.07 -3.35
CA PHE A 32 -3.02 11.39 -1.94
C PHE A 32 -3.49 12.83 -1.82
N TRP A 33 -4.46 13.08 -0.93
CA TRP A 33 -4.90 14.45 -0.66
C TRP A 33 -3.79 15.22 0.07
N THR A 34 -3.24 16.25 -0.56
CA THR A 34 -2.04 16.97 -0.09
C THR A 34 -2.14 17.51 1.35
N PRO A 35 -3.27 18.09 1.79
CA PRO A 35 -3.39 18.54 3.18
C PRO A 35 -3.26 17.40 4.21
N LEU A 36 -3.82 16.21 3.93
CA LEU A 36 -3.64 15.05 4.78
C LEU A 36 -2.18 14.57 4.77
N LEU A 37 -1.56 14.59 3.59
CA LEU A 37 -0.19 14.11 3.44
C LEU A 37 0.82 14.92 4.25
N ARG A 38 0.64 16.25 4.31
CA ARG A 38 1.47 17.16 5.12
C ARG A 38 1.40 16.88 6.63
N ARG A 39 0.39 16.16 7.11
CA ARG A 39 0.22 15.82 8.54
C ARG A 39 0.86 14.50 8.94
N ILE A 40 1.04 13.57 7.99
CA ILE A 40 1.50 12.19 8.26
C ILE A 40 2.98 11.97 7.92
N ASN A 41 3.59 12.89 7.15
CA ASN A 41 4.94 12.78 6.58
C ASN A 41 5.13 11.60 5.62
N PHE A 42 6.15 11.69 4.76
CA PHE A 42 6.56 10.63 3.85
C PHE A 42 7.83 9.95 4.38
N PRO A 43 7.90 8.62 4.47
CA PRO A 43 9.13 7.93 4.82
C PRO A 43 10.23 8.23 3.81
N VAL A 44 11.44 8.52 4.29
CA VAL A 44 12.63 8.69 3.45
C VAL A 44 13.25 7.32 3.18
N THR A 45 12.60 6.53 2.32
CA THR A 45 13.10 5.24 1.83
C THR A 45 13.02 5.20 0.31
N LYS A 46 13.81 4.32 -0.30
CA LYS A 46 13.83 4.10 -1.76
C LYS A 46 12.87 2.99 -2.21
N TYR A 47 12.16 2.36 -1.27
CA TYR A 47 11.25 1.26 -1.54
C TYR A 47 10.09 1.24 -0.55
N GLY A 48 8.85 1.29 -1.05
CA GLY A 48 7.62 1.07 -0.27
C GLY A 48 7.17 2.25 0.60
N GLU A 49 7.75 3.44 0.44
CA GLU A 49 7.34 4.69 1.07
C GLU A 49 5.87 5.02 0.78
N ASP A 50 5.50 4.80 -0.47
CA ASP A 50 4.20 5.03 -1.04
C ASP A 50 3.14 4.05 -0.51
N TYR A 51 3.54 2.81 -0.21
CA TYR A 51 2.73 1.78 0.43
C TYR A 51 2.56 2.07 1.92
N ALA A 52 3.63 2.50 2.61
CA ALA A 52 3.58 2.90 4.01
C ALA A 52 2.58 4.06 4.25
N VAL A 53 2.66 5.10 3.42
CA VAL A 53 1.73 6.25 3.48
C VAL A 53 0.29 5.80 3.25
N ALA A 54 0.07 4.94 2.25
CA ALA A 54 -1.27 4.49 1.95
C ALA A 54 -1.86 3.59 3.05
N LEU A 55 -1.07 2.70 3.66
CA LEU A 55 -1.51 1.92 4.82
C LEU A 55 -1.91 2.86 5.97
N ARG A 56 -1.07 3.85 6.28
CA ARG A 56 -1.34 4.85 7.32
C ARG A 56 -2.64 5.62 7.08
N ILE A 57 -2.88 6.10 5.86
CA ILE A 57 -4.11 6.83 5.50
C ILE A 57 -5.31 5.88 5.58
N SER A 58 -5.18 4.67 5.04
CA SER A 58 -6.27 3.70 4.94
C SER A 58 -6.81 3.23 6.29
N ARG A 59 -6.06 3.44 7.37
CA ARG A 59 -6.54 3.20 8.73
C ARG A 59 -7.79 4.01 9.08
N GLU A 60 -7.83 5.26 8.64
CA GLU A 60 -8.86 6.24 9.02
C GLU A 60 -9.78 6.58 7.83
N TYR A 61 -9.28 6.49 6.60
CA TYR A 61 -10.00 6.91 5.40
C TYR A 61 -10.22 5.74 4.44
N GLN A 62 -11.34 5.74 3.71
CA GLN A 62 -11.56 4.77 2.64
C GLN A 62 -10.61 5.01 1.47
N ILE A 63 -10.25 3.93 0.78
CA ILE A 63 -9.50 4.02 -0.47
C ILE A 63 -10.51 3.97 -1.61
N GLY A 64 -10.63 5.08 -2.34
CA GLY A 64 -11.36 5.12 -3.61
C GLY A 64 -10.55 4.42 -4.69
N ARG A 65 -11.23 3.65 -5.55
CA ARG A 65 -10.61 2.93 -6.67
C ARG A 65 -11.29 3.31 -7.98
N ILE A 66 -10.46 3.59 -8.98
CA ILE A 66 -10.90 3.64 -10.38
C ILE A 66 -10.65 2.24 -10.95
N TYR A 67 -11.72 1.59 -11.42
CA TYR A 67 -11.67 0.22 -11.92
C TYR A 67 -11.21 0.14 -13.38
N ASP A 68 -11.30 1.24 -14.10
CA ASP A 68 -10.81 1.35 -15.46
C ASP A 68 -9.29 1.42 -15.52
N THR A 69 -8.72 0.89 -16.61
CA THR A 69 -7.28 0.97 -16.85
C THR A 69 -6.91 2.40 -17.24
N LEU A 70 -6.13 3.08 -16.39
CA LEU A 70 -5.79 4.49 -16.59
C LEU A 70 -4.43 4.74 -17.25
N TYR A 71 -3.57 3.72 -17.32
CA TYR A 71 -2.21 3.89 -17.82
C TYR A 71 -1.59 2.56 -18.26
N TYR A 72 -0.54 2.66 -19.09
CA TYR A 72 0.29 1.53 -19.47
C TYR A 72 1.59 1.56 -18.66
N CYS A 73 1.82 0.51 -17.87
CA CYS A 73 3.06 0.35 -17.13
C CYS A 73 4.13 -0.24 -18.06
N ARG A 74 5.19 0.53 -18.36
CA ARG A 74 6.37 -0.01 -19.04
C ARG A 74 7.24 -0.74 -18.03
N ARG A 75 7.52 -2.02 -18.29
CA ARG A 75 8.54 -2.77 -17.55
C ARG A 75 9.85 -2.75 -18.32
N TRP A 76 10.96 -2.55 -17.62
CA TRP A 76 12.32 -2.62 -18.14
C TRP A 76 13.23 -3.26 -17.08
N GLU A 77 14.31 -3.89 -17.51
CA GLU A 77 15.28 -4.58 -16.66
C GLU A 77 16.08 -3.60 -15.79
N GLY A 78 16.44 -4.00 -14.57
CA GLY A 78 17.20 -3.18 -13.62
C GLY A 78 16.41 -2.06 -12.93
N ASN A 79 15.07 -2.15 -12.90
CA ASN A 79 14.26 -1.28 -12.02
C ASN A 79 14.35 -1.74 -10.55
N SER A 80 13.78 -0.96 -9.63
CA SER A 80 13.84 -1.21 -8.18
C SER A 80 13.22 -2.54 -7.72
N ASP A 81 12.55 -3.27 -8.60
CA ASP A 81 11.71 -4.43 -8.32
C ASP A 81 12.02 -5.63 -9.26
N SER A 82 12.95 -5.50 -10.22
CA SER A 82 13.30 -6.54 -11.19
C SER A 82 14.78 -6.90 -11.13
N ASP A 83 15.11 -8.19 -11.20
CA ASP A 83 16.48 -8.72 -11.22
C ASP A 83 17.35 -8.29 -10.03
N LEU A 84 16.71 -8.14 -8.87
CA LEU A 84 17.40 -7.84 -7.62
C LEU A 84 18.15 -9.07 -7.10
N ALA A 85 19.30 -8.83 -6.46
CA ALA A 85 19.95 -9.84 -5.63
C ALA A 85 18.99 -10.33 -4.53
N ILE A 86 19.20 -11.57 -4.06
CA ILE A 86 18.36 -12.19 -3.03
C ILE A 86 18.38 -11.37 -1.74
N GLU A 87 19.53 -10.80 -1.39
CA GLU A 87 19.72 -9.94 -0.21
C GLU A 87 18.82 -8.71 -0.28
N GLN A 88 18.78 -8.04 -1.44
CA GLN A 88 17.94 -6.86 -1.66
C GLN A 88 16.45 -7.23 -1.65
N THR A 89 16.09 -8.36 -2.25
CA THR A 89 14.71 -8.89 -2.22
C THR A 89 14.27 -9.16 -0.78
N ASN A 90 15.12 -9.79 0.03
CA ASN A 90 14.84 -10.07 1.43
C ASN A 90 14.71 -8.80 2.27
N ALA A 91 15.58 -7.81 2.06
CA ALA A 91 15.48 -6.51 2.71
C ALA A 91 14.15 -5.79 2.39
N ASN A 92 13.76 -5.81 1.12
CA ASN A 92 12.51 -5.23 0.62
C ASN A 92 11.28 -5.92 1.22
N ASN A 93 11.27 -7.25 1.27
CA ASN A 93 10.20 -8.04 1.86
C ASN A 93 10.08 -7.79 3.36
N LEU A 94 11.21 -7.85 4.09
CA LEU A 94 11.26 -7.57 5.52
C LEU A 94 10.73 -6.17 5.85
N TYR A 95 11.08 -5.16 5.05
CA TYR A 95 10.57 -3.81 5.22
C TYR A 95 9.04 -3.77 5.10
N LYS A 96 8.47 -4.38 4.05
CA LYS A 96 7.01 -4.42 3.87
C LYS A 96 6.29 -5.24 4.93
N ASP A 97 6.90 -6.30 5.44
CA ASP A 97 6.34 -7.09 6.53
C ASP A 97 6.31 -6.32 7.85
N ARG A 98 7.35 -5.52 8.14
CA ARG A 98 7.33 -4.59 9.27
C ARG A 98 6.21 -3.55 9.15
N LEU A 99 6.04 -2.95 7.97
CA LEU A 99 4.94 -2.01 7.72
C LEU A 99 3.57 -2.63 7.97
N ARG A 100 3.33 -3.87 7.48
CA ARG A 100 2.08 -4.60 7.71
C ARG A 100 1.88 -4.89 9.20
N THR A 101 2.94 -5.31 9.90
CA THR A 101 2.91 -5.62 11.33
C THR A 101 2.51 -4.39 12.13
N TRP A 102 3.20 -3.26 11.94
CA TRP A 102 2.91 -2.01 12.63
C TRP A 102 1.49 -1.49 12.32
N GLU A 103 1.03 -1.65 11.08
CA GLU A 103 -0.33 -1.24 10.71
C GLU A 103 -1.39 -2.10 11.40
N ILE A 104 -1.20 -3.43 11.45
CA ILE A 104 -2.11 -4.34 12.16
C ILE A 104 -2.19 -4.00 13.65
N GLU A 105 -1.04 -3.77 14.31
CA GLU A 105 -1.00 -3.37 15.71
C GLU A 105 -1.74 -2.06 15.95
N ALA A 106 -1.54 -1.08 15.08
CA ALA A 106 -2.18 0.22 15.23
C ALA A 106 -3.69 0.17 14.98
N ARG A 107 -4.16 -0.66 14.04
CA ARG A 107 -5.59 -0.94 13.84
C ARG A 107 -6.22 -1.63 15.05
N LYS A 108 -5.53 -2.63 15.63
CA LYS A 108 -5.98 -3.28 16.86
C LYS A 108 -6.14 -2.29 18.02
N LYS A 109 -5.17 -1.39 18.20
CA LYS A 109 -5.22 -0.33 19.21
C LYS A 109 -6.42 0.60 19.01
N LEU A 110 -6.73 0.97 17.76
CA LEU A 110 -7.89 1.80 17.43
C LEU A 110 -9.21 1.12 17.84
N VAL A 111 -9.39 -0.14 17.44
CA VAL A 111 -10.59 -0.92 17.80
C VAL A 111 -10.75 -1.07 19.31
N LEU A 112 -9.66 -1.36 20.04
CA LEU A 112 -9.69 -1.45 21.51
C LEU A 112 -10.04 -0.10 22.16
N SER A 113 -9.52 1.00 21.62
CA SER A 113 -9.81 2.34 22.14
C SER A 113 -11.25 2.77 21.93
N ASP A 114 -11.90 2.28 20.87
CA ASP A 114 -13.31 2.56 20.60
C ASP A 114 -14.24 1.66 21.41
N ALA A 115 -13.84 0.41 21.68
CA ALA A 115 -14.58 -0.51 22.54
C ALA A 115 -14.60 -0.06 24.02
N GLY A 116 -13.58 0.65 24.50
CA GLY A 116 -13.50 1.19 25.86
C GLY A 116 -14.23 2.53 26.07
N LYS A 117 -14.89 3.07 25.04
CA LYS A 117 -15.70 4.31 25.10
C LYS A 117 -17.21 4.04 25.21
N ILE A 118 -17.61 2.78 25.37
CA ILE A 118 -19.01 2.34 25.55
C ILE A 118 -19.26 2.12 27.03
#